data_AF-A0A521NYE4-F1
#
_entry.id   AF-A0A521NYE4-F1
#
_cell.length_a   1.000
_cell.length_b   1.000
_cell.length_c   1.000
_cell.angle_alpha   90.00
_cell.angle_beta   90.00
_cell.angle_gamma   90.00
#
_symmetry.space_group_name_H-M   'P 1'
#
loop_
_entity.id
_entity.type
_entity.pdbx_description
1 polymer ?
#
loop_
_entity_poly.entity_id
_entity_poly.type
_entity_poly.pdbx_seq_one_letter_code
_entity_poly.pdbx_strand_id
1 'polypeptide(L)'
;MHRPTNLLGLNALRQRRPTLRNINEQTRERLSPLDRFAITITTRVGTMGFFLMIATWSVLWLGWNLLAPVHLRFDPPMGFVLWLFISNLIQILLMPLIMVGQNIQGRHAEARADEDFAVNQKAELEVEEIIRHLEIQTEILQRLDGVSKGSSSA
;
A
#
# COMPACT_ATOMS: atom_id res chain seq x y z
N MET A 1 28.85 -32.85 26.40
CA MET A 1 28.69 -31.52 25.78
C MET A 1 28.33 -31.70 24.30
N HIS A 2 27.04 -31.71 23.97
CA HIS A 2 26.56 -31.81 22.59
C HIS A 2 26.31 -30.39 22.07
N ARG A 3 27.08 -29.95 21.08
CA ARG A 3 26.84 -28.68 20.39
C ARG A 3 25.78 -28.90 19.30
N PRO A 4 24.67 -28.15 19.27
CA PRO A 4 23.72 -28.26 18.17
C PRO A 4 24.30 -27.66 16.89
N THR A 5 24.54 -28.51 15.90
CA THR A 5 24.86 -28.18 14.51
C THR A 5 23.60 -27.63 13.82
N ASN A 6 23.32 -26.33 13.94
CA ASN A 6 22.19 -25.72 13.22
C ASN A 6 22.48 -24.35 12.57
N LEU A 7 23.76 -23.99 12.40
CA LEU A 7 24.16 -22.75 11.74
C LEU A 7 24.16 -22.82 10.20
N LEU A 8 24.16 -24.03 9.62
CA LEU A 8 24.14 -24.22 8.16
C LEU A 8 22.73 -24.10 7.54
N GLY A 9 21.66 -24.41 8.28
CA GLY A 9 20.29 -24.32 7.78
C GLY A 9 19.77 -22.87 7.71
N LEU A 10 20.07 -22.05 8.73
CA LEU A 10 19.55 -20.68 8.83
C LEU A 10 20.10 -19.75 7.74
N ASN A 11 21.36 -19.92 7.34
CA ASN A 11 21.97 -19.14 6.27
C ASN A 11 21.47 -19.56 4.89
N ALA A 12 21.24 -20.87 4.67
CA ALA A 12 20.67 -21.39 3.42
C ALA A 12 19.21 -20.94 3.21
N LEU A 13 18.41 -20.88 4.29
CA LEU A 13 17.03 -20.37 4.25
C LEU A 13 16.97 -18.85 4.04
N ARG A 14 17.95 -18.10 4.56
CA ARG A 14 18.05 -16.64 4.36
C ARG A 14 18.39 -16.27 2.92
N GLN A 15 19.16 -17.10 2.23
CA GLN A 15 19.55 -16.90 0.83
C GLN A 15 18.43 -17.26 -0.16
N ARG A 16 17.47 -18.09 0.25
CA ARG A 16 16.30 -18.51 -0.53
C ARG A 16 15.06 -17.67 -0.32
N ARG A 17 15.11 -16.64 0.55
CA ARG A 17 14.15 -15.55 0.46
C ARG A 17 14.45 -14.86 -0.87
N PRO A 18 13.59 -14.95 -1.90
CA PRO A 18 13.71 -14.01 -3.00
C PRO A 18 13.78 -12.64 -2.33
N THR A 19 14.88 -11.91 -2.54
CA THR A 19 14.93 -10.49 -2.21
C THR A 19 13.60 -9.95 -2.65
N LEU A 20 12.81 -9.39 -1.72
CA LEU A 20 11.51 -8.78 -1.99
C LEU A 20 11.70 -7.93 -3.23
N ARG A 21 11.40 -8.52 -4.39
CA ARG A 21 11.78 -7.95 -5.66
C ARG A 21 10.99 -6.68 -5.68
N ASN A 22 11.66 -5.56 -5.89
CA ASN A 22 11.07 -4.24 -5.71
C ASN A 22 9.96 -4.08 -6.76
N ILE A 23 8.77 -4.65 -6.52
CA ILE A 23 7.63 -4.75 -7.43
C ILE A 23 7.16 -3.35 -7.80
N ASN A 24 7.34 -2.41 -6.88
CA ASN A 24 7.19 -0.98 -7.13
C ASN A 24 7.96 -0.49 -8.37
N GLU A 25 9.06 -1.13 -8.77
CA GLU A 25 9.83 -0.72 -9.95
C GLU A 25 9.18 -1.19 -11.26
N GLN A 26 8.67 -2.43 -11.35
CA GLN A 26 8.08 -2.93 -12.61
C GLN A 26 6.75 -2.24 -12.95
N THR A 27 5.94 -1.86 -11.96
CA THR A 27 4.72 -1.10 -12.23
C THR A 27 5.00 0.38 -12.50
N ARG A 28 6.11 0.94 -11.99
CA ARG A 28 6.52 2.34 -12.20
C ARG A 28 7.17 2.59 -13.56
N GLU A 29 7.63 1.53 -14.22
CA GLU A 29 8.22 1.56 -15.57
C GLU A 29 7.21 1.80 -16.69
N ARG A 30 5.89 1.68 -16.45
CA ARG A 30 4.86 1.94 -17.47
C ARG A 30 4.06 3.25 -17.30
N LEU A 31 4.37 4.06 -16.30
CA LEU A 31 3.63 5.31 -16.07
C LEU A 31 4.08 6.40 -17.04
N SER A 32 3.12 6.95 -17.79
CA SER A 32 3.34 8.14 -18.62
C SER A 32 3.77 9.33 -17.74
N PRO A 33 4.54 10.30 -18.26
CA PRO A 33 4.83 11.54 -17.54
C PRO A 33 3.57 12.24 -17.01
N LEU A 34 2.46 12.16 -17.76
CA LEU A 34 1.17 12.72 -17.34
C LEU A 34 0.55 11.97 -16.17
N ASP A 35 0.67 10.64 -16.14
CA ASP A 35 0.20 9.80 -15.03
C ASP A 35 0.97 10.15 -13.76
N ARG A 36 2.29 10.31 -13.87
CA ARG A 36 3.15 10.73 -12.74
C ARG A 36 2.75 12.10 -12.21
N PHE A 37 2.41 13.03 -13.10
CA PHE A 37 1.90 14.34 -12.71
C PHE A 37 0.56 14.24 -11.98
N ALA A 38 -0.42 13.51 -12.54
CA ALA A 38 -1.73 13.30 -11.94
C ALA A 38 -1.65 12.66 -10.55
N ILE A 39 -0.82 11.62 -10.39
CA ILE A 39 -0.56 10.97 -9.09
C ILE A 39 0.05 11.96 -8.09
N THR A 40 1.00 12.78 -8.52
CA THR A 40 1.67 13.75 -7.63
C THR A 40 0.67 14.79 -7.13
N ILE A 41 -0.14 15.35 -8.02
CA ILE A 41 -1.19 16.31 -7.65
C ILE A 41 -2.21 15.64 -6.73
N THR A 42 -2.71 14.47 -7.08
CA THR A 42 -3.71 13.74 -6.28
C THR A 42 -3.21 13.42 -4.87
N THR A 43 -1.95 13.00 -4.75
CA THR A 43 -1.36 12.70 -3.44
C THR A 43 -1.21 13.96 -2.57
N ARG A 44 -0.80 15.09 -3.17
CA ARG A 44 -0.66 16.36 -2.44
C ARG A 44 -2.02 16.95 -2.06
N VAL A 45 -2.98 16.94 -2.99
CA VAL A 45 -4.31 17.53 -2.83
C VAL A 45 -5.22 16.68 -1.94
N GLY A 46 -5.10 15.35 -2.01
CA GLY A 46 -5.88 14.41 -1.20
C GLY A 46 -5.47 14.34 0.27
N THR A 47 -4.50 15.16 0.71
CA THR A 47 -4.05 15.18 2.11
C THR A 47 -4.99 16.05 2.96
N MET A 48 -5.36 15.58 4.15
CA MET A 48 -6.23 16.34 5.07
C MET A 48 -5.68 17.73 5.43
N GLY A 49 -4.36 17.86 5.55
CA GLY A 49 -3.70 19.16 5.79
C GLY A 49 -3.89 20.17 4.67
N PHE A 50 -3.92 19.72 3.40
CA PHE A 50 -4.16 20.60 2.25
C PHE A 50 -5.60 21.12 2.25
N PHE A 51 -6.57 20.26 2.57
CA PHE A 51 -7.96 20.67 2.76
C PHE A 51 -8.11 21.75 3.83
N LEU A 52 -7.52 21.54 5.02
CA LEU A 52 -7.56 22.52 6.11
C LEU A 52 -6.89 23.84 5.74
N MET A 53 -5.77 23.79 5.02
CA MET A 53 -5.08 24.97 4.53
C MET A 53 -5.98 25.80 3.59
N ILE A 54 -6.60 25.17 2.59
CA ILE A 54 -7.52 25.87 1.66
C ILE A 54 -8.77 26.37 2.39
N ALA A 55 -9.34 25.57 3.31
CA ALA A 55 -10.51 25.97 4.07
C ALA A 55 -10.23 27.21 4.93
N THR A 56 -9.09 27.20 5.64
CA THR A 56 -8.66 28.34 6.48
C THR A 56 -8.40 29.57 5.62
N TRP A 57 -7.66 29.41 4.52
CA TRP A 57 -7.43 30.50 3.56
C TRP A 57 -8.75 31.09 3.03
N SER A 58 -9.70 30.24 2.64
CA SER A 58 -11.02 30.67 2.13
C SER A 58 -11.79 31.45 3.18
N VAL A 59 -11.83 30.98 4.43
CA VAL A 59 -12.50 31.68 5.55
C VAL A 59 -11.82 33.03 5.83
N LEU A 60 -10.50 33.08 5.82
CA LEU A 60 -9.75 34.34 6.01
C LEU A 60 -10.03 35.33 4.87
N TRP A 61 -10.08 34.86 3.62
CA TRP A 61 -10.36 35.70 2.46
C TRP A 61 -11.80 36.25 2.46
N LEU A 62 -12.78 35.39 2.76
CA LEU A 62 -14.18 35.76 2.92
C LEU A 62 -14.34 36.75 4.08
N GLY A 63 -13.72 36.45 5.23
CA GLY A 63 -13.73 37.30 6.41
C GLY A 63 -13.12 38.68 6.14
N TRP A 64 -11.99 38.74 5.42
CA TRP A 64 -11.36 39.99 5.00
C TRP A 64 -12.31 40.82 4.13
N ASN A 65 -12.87 40.25 3.07
CA ASN A 65 -13.74 41.01 2.16
C ASN A 65 -15.08 41.40 2.80
N LEU A 66 -15.56 40.67 3.81
CA LEU A 66 -16.77 41.01 4.56
C LEU A 66 -16.55 42.11 5.61
N LEU A 67 -15.48 42.01 6.40
CA LEU A 67 -15.20 42.90 7.53
C LEU A 67 -14.40 44.16 7.13
N ALA A 68 -13.70 44.15 5.98
CA ALA A 68 -12.92 45.28 5.54
C ALA A 68 -13.80 46.51 5.20
N PRO A 69 -13.28 47.73 5.39
CA PRO A 69 -13.93 48.96 4.93
C PRO A 69 -14.12 48.96 3.41
N VAL A 70 -15.18 49.61 2.91
CA VAL A 70 -15.59 49.62 1.49
C VAL A 70 -14.46 49.99 0.52
N HIS A 71 -13.50 50.81 0.95
CA HIS A 71 -12.36 51.28 0.15
C HIS A 71 -11.19 50.27 0.04
N LEU A 72 -11.16 49.21 0.85
CA LEU A 72 -10.13 48.16 0.87
C LEU A 72 -10.65 46.79 0.43
N ARG A 73 -11.93 46.70 0.03
CA ARG A 73 -12.54 45.47 -0.47
C ARG A 73 -12.04 45.18 -1.88
N PHE A 74 -11.33 44.08 -2.03
CA PHE A 74 -10.84 43.61 -3.33
C PHE A 74 -11.97 42.99 -4.16
N ASP A 75 -12.92 42.33 -3.49
CA ASP A 75 -14.11 41.74 -4.10
C ASP A 75 -15.36 42.33 -3.42
N PRO A 76 -16.21 43.10 -4.13
CA PRO A 76 -17.38 43.73 -3.54
C PRO A 76 -18.33 42.72 -2.89
N PRO A 77 -19.00 43.11 -1.79
CA PRO A 77 -19.84 42.19 -0.99
C PRO A 77 -21.04 41.62 -1.75
N MET A 78 -21.40 42.18 -2.91
CA MET A 78 -22.57 41.80 -3.67
C MET A 78 -22.36 40.61 -4.63
N GLY A 79 -21.17 40.03 -4.72
CA GLY A 79 -21.04 38.85 -5.60
C GLY A 79 -19.83 37.93 -5.47
N PHE A 80 -18.75 38.31 -4.78
CA PHE A 80 -17.53 37.49 -4.72
C PHE A 80 -17.13 36.89 -6.08
N VAL A 81 -17.40 37.62 -7.18
CA VAL A 81 -17.55 37.01 -8.51
C VAL A 81 -16.20 36.50 -8.99
N LEU A 82 -15.13 37.24 -8.69
CA LEU A 82 -13.77 36.85 -9.04
C LEU A 82 -13.36 35.60 -8.28
N TRP A 83 -13.62 35.56 -6.97
CA TRP A 83 -13.33 34.39 -6.14
C TRP A 83 -14.09 33.16 -6.62
N LEU A 84 -15.41 33.27 -6.82
CA LEU A 84 -16.26 32.18 -7.27
C LEU A 84 -15.85 31.68 -8.65
N PHE A 85 -15.57 32.58 -9.59
CA PHE A 85 -15.16 32.23 -10.94
C PHE A 85 -13.83 31.46 -10.94
N ILE A 86 -12.80 31.98 -10.27
CA ILE A 86 -11.48 31.34 -10.22
C ILE A 86 -11.55 30.00 -9.48
N SER A 87 -12.23 29.96 -8.33
CA SER A 87 -12.38 28.72 -7.55
C SER A 87 -13.13 27.65 -8.35
N ASN A 88 -14.21 28.02 -9.05
CA ASN A 88 -14.99 27.07 -9.85
C ASN A 88 -14.18 26.52 -11.02
N LEU A 89 -13.43 27.39 -11.73
CA LEU A 89 -12.55 26.96 -12.82
C LEU A 89 -11.50 25.95 -12.34
N ILE A 90 -10.86 26.22 -11.19
CA ILE A 90 -9.89 25.31 -10.58
C ILE A 90 -10.57 23.97 -10.23
N GLN A 91 -11.74 23.99 -9.60
CA GLN A 91 -12.46 22.77 -9.21
C GLN A 91 -12.84 21.88 -10.41
N ILE A 92 -13.30 22.47 -11.50
CA ILE A 92 -13.67 21.74 -12.72
C ILE A 92 -12.47 20.97 -13.30
N LEU A 93 -11.28 21.58 -13.29
CA LEU A 93 -10.06 20.92 -13.78
C LEU A 93 -9.50 19.91 -12.77
N LEU A 94 -9.67 20.19 -11.48
CA LEU A 94 -9.10 19.40 -10.41
C LEU A 94 -9.82 18.06 -10.22
N MET A 95 -11.16 18.02 -10.37
CA MET A 95 -11.94 16.80 -10.17
C MET A 95 -11.55 15.64 -11.11
N PRO A 96 -11.48 15.81 -12.45
CA PRO A 96 -11.02 14.77 -13.36
C PRO A 96 -9.56 14.38 -13.12
N LEU A 97 -8.71 15.36 -12.80
CA LEU A 97 -7.30 15.13 -12.52
C LEU A 97 -7.10 14.24 -11.27
N ILE A 98 -7.86 14.52 -10.20
CA ILE A 98 -7.92 13.68 -9.01
C ILE A 98 -8.43 12.29 -9.36
N MET A 99 -9.51 12.20 -10.14
CA MET A 99 -10.10 10.91 -10.53
C MET A 99 -9.12 10.03 -11.29
N VAL A 100 -8.35 10.61 -12.21
CA VAL A 100 -7.28 9.88 -12.93
C VAL A 100 -6.21 9.39 -11.97
N GLY A 101 -5.72 10.26 -11.07
CA GLY A 101 -4.71 9.88 -10.08
C GLY A 101 -5.21 8.78 -9.13
N GLN A 102 -6.48 8.84 -8.71
CA GLN A 102 -7.13 7.81 -7.90
C GLN A 102 -7.25 6.49 -8.66
N ASN A 103 -7.67 6.51 -9.92
CA ASN A 103 -7.78 5.31 -10.75
C ASN A 103 -6.42 4.61 -10.89
N ILE A 104 -5.34 5.37 -11.11
CA ILE A 104 -3.99 4.82 -11.20
C ILE A 104 -3.55 4.22 -9.85
N GLN A 105 -3.74 4.95 -8.74
CA GLN A 105 -3.42 4.45 -7.40
C GLN A 105 -4.22 3.18 -7.04
N GLY A 106 -5.49 3.12 -7.43
CA GLY A 106 -6.38 1.97 -7.25
C GLY A 106 -5.86 0.75 -8.00
N ARG A 107 -5.50 0.89 -9.28
CA ARG A 107 -4.91 -0.20 -10.07
C ARG A 107 -3.60 -0.72 -9.46
N HIS A 108 -2.76 0.17 -8.91
CA HIS A 108 -1.55 -0.25 -8.20
C HIS A 108 -1.85 -0.93 -6.85
N ALA A 109 -2.94 -0.56 -6.17
CA ALA A 109 -3.36 -1.22 -4.94
C ALA A 109 -3.91 -2.62 -5.23
N GLU A 110 -4.72 -2.76 -6.28
CA GLU A 110 -5.28 -4.04 -6.74
C GLU A 110 -4.18 -5.01 -7.19
N ALA A 111 -3.26 -4.58 -8.05
CA ALA A 111 -2.14 -5.43 -8.47
C ALA A 111 -1.28 -5.93 -7.29
N ARG A 112 -1.08 -5.09 -6.26
CA ARG A 112 -0.38 -5.51 -5.04
C ARG A 112 -1.19 -6.52 -4.24
N ALA A 113 -2.50 -6.33 -4.12
CA ALA A 113 -3.37 -7.26 -3.43
C ALA A 113 -3.40 -8.64 -4.12
N ASP A 114 -3.44 -8.67 -5.45
CA ASP A 114 -3.41 -9.92 -6.24
C ASP A 114 -2.09 -10.68 -6.05
N GLU A 115 -0.96 -9.96 -6.05
CA GLU A 115 0.35 -10.56 -5.81
C GLU A 115 0.49 -11.09 -4.38
N ASP A 116 0.07 -10.30 -3.38
CA ASP A 116 0.06 -10.72 -1.97
C ASP A 116 -0.83 -11.96 -1.78
N PHE A 117 -1.97 -12.01 -2.47
CA PHE A 117 -2.84 -13.18 -2.46
C PHE A 117 -2.16 -14.42 -3.07
N ALA A 118 -1.48 -14.27 -4.22
CA ALA A 118 -0.75 -15.37 -4.85
C ALA A 118 0.39 -15.91 -3.98
N VAL A 119 1.13 -15.01 -3.31
CA VAL A 119 2.18 -15.40 -2.34
C VAL A 119 1.58 -16.15 -1.16
N ASN A 120 0.46 -15.69 -0.62
CA ASN A 120 -0.22 -16.36 0.49
C ASN A 120 -0.72 -17.75 0.11
N GLN A 121 -1.33 -17.91 -1.06
CA GLN A 121 -1.78 -19.22 -1.53
C GLN A 121 -0.61 -20.19 -1.72
N LYS A 122 0.52 -19.70 -2.23
CA LYS A 122 1.73 -20.52 -2.33
C LYS A 122 2.28 -20.91 -0.96
N ALA A 123 2.27 -19.99 0.01
CA ALA A 123 2.70 -20.28 1.37
C ALA A 123 1.79 -21.31 2.05
N GLU A 124 0.47 -21.26 1.81
CA GLU A 124 -0.49 -22.25 2.29
C GLU A 124 -0.16 -23.65 1.76
N LEU A 125 0.10 -23.79 0.46
CA LEU A 125 0.51 -25.05 -0.16
C LEU A 125 1.84 -25.58 0.40
N GLU A 126 2.84 -24.70 0.58
CA GLU A 126 4.13 -25.07 1.18
C GLU A 126 3.96 -25.54 2.64
N VAL A 127 3.06 -24.91 3.41
CA VAL A 127 2.73 -25.33 4.78
C VAL A 127 2.03 -26.69 4.79
N GLU A 128 1.07 -26.92 3.89
CA GLU A 128 0.40 -28.22 3.76
C GLU A 128 1.41 -29.33 3.44
N GLU A 129 2.36 -29.05 2.54
CA GLU A 129 3.44 -29.99 2.19
C GLU A 129 4.35 -30.28 3.39
N ILE A 130 4.68 -29.27 4.20
CA ILE A 130 5.47 -29.46 5.43
C ILE A 130 4.71 -30.32 6.43
N ILE A 131 3.41 -30.05 6.65
CA ILE A 131 2.57 -30.84 7.56
C ILE A 131 2.53 -32.30 7.11
N ARG A 132 2.31 -32.55 5.81
CA ARG A 132 2.32 -33.91 5.23
C ARG A 132 3.65 -34.62 5.48
N HIS A 133 4.78 -33.94 5.29
CA HIS A 133 6.09 -34.54 5.56
C HIS A 133 6.30 -34.85 7.05
N LEU A 134 5.81 -34.00 7.97
CA LEU A 134 5.88 -34.23 9.41
C LEU A 134 5.02 -35.43 9.85
N GLU A 135 3.83 -35.59 9.28
CA GLU A 135 2.96 -36.75 9.52
C GLU A 135 3.64 -38.04 9.07
N ILE A 136 4.22 -38.06 7.86
CA ILE A 136 4.97 -39.21 7.34
C ILE A 136 6.16 -39.56 8.26
N GLN A 137 6.93 -38.57 8.71
CA GLN A 137 8.04 -38.79 9.63
C GLN A 137 7.56 -39.37 10.97
N THR A 138 6.44 -38.87 11.50
CA THR A 138 5.85 -39.36 12.75
C THR A 138 5.42 -40.81 12.63
N GLU A 139 4.81 -41.19 11.49
CA GLU A 139 4.42 -42.57 11.22
C GLU A 139 5.64 -43.51 11.17
N ILE A 140 6.71 -43.10 10.48
CA ILE A 140 7.94 -43.90 10.38
C ILE A 140 8.55 -44.13 11.78
N LEU A 141 8.61 -43.09 12.61
CA LEU A 141 9.13 -43.19 13.98
C LEU A 141 8.30 -44.17 14.84
N GLN A 142 6.97 -44.11 14.75
CA GLN A 142 6.10 -45.04 15.48
C GLN A 142 6.32 -46.50 15.04
N ARG A 143 6.51 -46.74 13.74
CA ARG A 143 6.82 -48.09 13.23
C ARG A 143 8.15 -48.60 13.76
N LEU A 144 9.18 -47.75 13.81
CA LEU A 144 10.50 -48.11 14.34
C LEU A 144 10.46 -48.44 15.84
N ASP A 145 9.73 -47.65 16.64
CA ASP A 145 9.54 -47.90 18.07
C ASP A 145 8.81 -49.23 18.31
N GLY A 146 7.79 -49.55 17.50
CA GLY A 146 7.09 -50.82 17.56
C GLY A 146 8.00 -52.02 17.28
N VAL A 147 8.86 -51.92 16.25
CA VAL A 147 9.84 -52.96 15.90
C VAL A 147 10.89 -53.13 17.00
N SER A 148 11.40 -52.03 17.57
CA SER A 148 12.39 -52.07 18.66
C SER A 148 11.85 -52.79 19.91
N LYS A 149 10.61 -52.50 20.32
CA LYS A 149 9.97 -53.19 21.46
C LYS A 149 9.73 -54.67 21.21
N GLY A 150 9.33 -55.04 19.97
CA GLY A 150 9.16 -56.44 19.58
C GLY A 150 10.47 -57.22 19.58
N SER A 151 11.57 -56.61 19.13
CA SER A 151 12.90 -57.24 19.12
C SER A 151 13.53 -57.38 20.51
N SER A 152 13.14 -56.55 21.49
CA SER A 152 13.67 -56.62 22.86
C SER A 152 12.91 -57.61 23.76
N SER A 153 11.80 -58.18 23.29
CA SER A 153 10.94 -59.11 24.04
C SER A 153 11.08 -60.58 23.57
N ALA A 154 11.97 -60.84 22.62
CA ALA A 154 12.35 -62.16 22.14
C ALA A 154 13.79 -62.48 22.57
#